data_AF-A0A842SZA8-F1
#
_entry.id   AF-A0A842SZA8-F1
#
_cell.length_a   1.000
_cell.length_b   1.000
_cell.length_c   1.000
_cell.angle_alpha   90.00
_cell.angle_beta   90.00
_cell.angle_gamma   90.00
#
_symmetry.space_group_name_H-M   'P 1'
#
loop_
_entity.id
_entity.type
_entity.pdbx_description
1 polymer ?
#
loop_
_entity_poly.entity_id
_entity_poly.type
_entity_poly.pdbx_seq_one_letter_code
_entity_poly.pdbx_strand_id
1 'polypeptide(L)' 'MSDDEINFLKKGITFKRKPAKMGDRYIFSIPSIYIENGLIDPDRTYQIYLAEINQDE' A
#
# COMPACT_ATOMS: atom_id res chain seq x y z
N MET A 1 19.04 9.43 -2.25
CA MET A 1 17.62 9.80 -2.34
C MET A 1 17.20 10.25 -0.97
N SER A 2 16.72 11.49 -0.84
CA SER A 2 16.23 12.00 0.45
C SER A 2 14.81 11.49 0.72
N ASP A 3 14.41 11.47 1.99
CA ASP A 3 13.04 11.13 2.39
C ASP A 3 12.00 12.03 1.71
N ASP A 4 12.40 13.26 1.35
CA ASP A 4 11.59 14.21 0.60
C ASP A 4 11.37 13.80 -0.86
N GLU A 5 12.36 13.21 -1.54
CA GLU A 5 12.19 12.68 -2.90
C GLU A 5 11.24 11.47 -2.91
N ILE A 6 11.31 10.64 -1.87
CA ILE A 6 10.39 9.51 -1.67
C ILE A 6 8.97 10.01 -1.40
N ASN A 7 8.80 11.05 -0.57
CA ASN A 7 7.49 11.64 -0.27
C ASN A 7 6.89 12.39 -1.48
N PHE A 8 7.70 12.99 -2.34
CA PHE A 8 7.23 13.67 -3.55
C PHE A 8 6.70 12.70 -4.61
N LEU A 9 7.28 11.50 -4.74
CA LEU A 9 6.76 10.40 -5.57
C LEU A 9 5.48 9.76 -4.99
N LYS A 10 5.23 9.92 -3.68
CA LYS A 10 4.13 9.30 -2.91
C LYS A 10 2.81 10.08 -2.89
N LYS A 11 2.52 10.97 -3.84
CA LYS A 11 1.14 11.49 -4.03
C LYS A 11 0.11 10.41 -4.46
N GLY A 12 0.41 9.13 -4.23
CA GLY A 12 -0.49 7.99 -4.37
C GLY A 12 -1.16 7.62 -3.05
N ILE A 13 -2.03 6.62 -3.10
CA ILE A 13 -2.77 6.12 -1.95
C ILE A 13 -1.80 5.37 -1.03
N THR A 14 -1.71 5.80 0.22
CA THR A 14 -0.89 5.14 1.25
C THR A 14 -1.78 4.67 2.40
N PHE A 15 -1.65 3.40 2.80
CA PHE A 15 -2.34 2.85 3.96
C PHE A 15 -1.43 1.90 4.76
N LYS A 16 -1.59 1.88 6.09
CA LYS A 16 -0.85 0.98 6.99
C LYS A 16 -1.61 -0.33 7.17
N ARG A 17 -0.99 -1.47 6.83
CA ARG A 17 -1.57 -2.81 7.03
C ARG A 17 -0.50 -3.85 7.33
N LYS A 18 -0.85 -4.81 8.18
CA LYS A 18 -0.09 -6.06 8.35
C LYS A 18 -0.52 -7.05 7.26
N PRO A 19 0.42 -7.74 6.58
CA PRO A 19 0.05 -8.73 5.59
C PRO A 19 -0.61 -9.95 6.25
N ALA A 20 -1.58 -10.54 5.56
CA ALA A 20 -2.23 -11.78 5.96
C ALA A 20 -1.60 -12.98 5.22
N LYS A 21 -1.54 -14.14 5.87
CA LYS A 21 -1.09 -15.39 5.23
C LYS A 21 -2.23 -15.98 4.41
N MET A 22 -1.97 -16.30 3.14
CA MET A 22 -2.89 -16.98 2.24
C MET A 22 -2.14 -18.11 1.51
N GLY A 23 -2.35 -19.35 1.96
CA GLY A 23 -1.59 -20.51 1.46
C GLY A 23 -0.10 -20.40 1.79
N ASP A 24 0.73 -20.47 0.74
CA ASP A 24 2.19 -20.33 0.77
C ASP A 24 2.68 -18.88 0.65
N ARG A 25 1.77 -17.90 0.54
CA ARG A 25 2.08 -16.49 0.31
C ARG A 25 1.54 -15.59 1.41
N TYR A 26 2.06 -14.37 1.44
CA TYR A 26 1.51 -13.27 2.23
C TYR A 26 0.90 -12.24 1.29
N ILE A 27 -0.25 -11.70 1.66
CA ILE A 27 -1.01 -10.72 0.87
C ILE A 27 -1.33 -9.48 1.69
N PHE A 28 -1.36 -8.32 1.03
CA PHE A 28 -1.94 -7.09 1.57
C PHE A 28 -3.34 -6.92 0.98
N SER A 29 -4.36 -6.84 1.83
CA SER A 29 -5.70 -6.49 1.38
C SER A 29 -5.80 -4.98 1.19
N ILE A 30 -6.29 -4.58 0.02
CA ILE A 30 -6.62 -3.18 -0.28
C ILE A 30 -8.01 -2.91 0.30
N PRO A 31 -8.21 -1.87 1.13
CA PRO A 31 -9.53 -1.48 1.59
C PRO A 31 -10.50 -1.19 0.42
N SER A 32 -11.71 -1.75 0.46
CA SER A 32 -12.69 -1.62 -0.64
C SER A 32 -13.08 -0.18 -0.93
N ILE A 33 -13.04 0.69 0.09
CA ILE A 33 -13.31 2.13 -0.04
C ILE A 33 -12.44 2.82 -1.11
N TYR A 34 -11.21 2.33 -1.34
CA TYR A 34 -10.36 2.88 -2.39
C TYR A 34 -10.81 2.46 -3.79
N ILE A 35 -11.45 1.30 -3.92
CA ILE A 35 -12.05 0.83 -5.18
C ILE A 35 -13.39 1.52 -5.41
N GLU A 36 -14.23 1.56 -4.38
CA GLU A 36 -15.56 2.20 -4.42
C GLU A 36 -15.47 3.69 -4.80
N ASN A 37 -14.45 4.40 -4.31
CA ASN A 37 -14.21 5.81 -4.64
C ASN A 37 -13.45 6.01 -5.97
N GLY A 38 -13.18 4.95 -6.73
CA GLY A 38 -12.47 5.01 -8.02
C GLY A 38 -10.98 5.40 -7.90
N LEU A 39 -10.39 5.26 -6.72
CA LEU A 39 -8.99 5.58 -6.47
C LEU A 39 -8.06 4.42 -6.88
N ILE A 40 -8.55 3.19 -6.82
CA ILE A 40 -7.87 1.97 -7.29
C ILE A 40 -8.81 1.22 -8.25
N ASP A 41 -8.29 0.91 -9.43
CA ASP A 41 -8.92 0.10 -10.46
C ASP A 41 -8.32 -1.32 -10.40
N PRO A 42 -9.08 -2.35 -9.99
CA PRO A 42 -8.55 -3.70 -9.80
C PRO A 42 -8.06 -4.36 -11.09
N ASP A 43 -8.41 -3.82 -12.26
CA ASP A 43 -7.98 -4.35 -13.56
C ASP A 43 -6.64 -3.74 -14.03
N ARG A 44 -6.00 -2.89 -13.20
CA ARG A 44 -4.73 -2.23 -13.50
C ARG A 44 -3.56 -2.85 -12.73
N THR A 45 -2.35 -2.63 -13.26
CA THR A 45 -1.10 -3.01 -12.58
C THR A 45 -0.54 -1.83 -11.79
N TYR A 46 -0.11 -2.10 -10.55
CA TYR A 46 0.44 -1.10 -9.64
C TYR A 46 1.84 -1.49 -9.18
N GLN A 47 2.70 -0.48 -9.01
CA GLN A 47 3.95 -0.63 -8.29
C GLN A 47 3.70 -0.43 -6.78
N ILE A 48 4.11 -1.40 -5.96
CA ILE A 48 3.92 -1.38 -4.51
C ILE A 48 5.25 -1.08 -3.82
N TYR A 49 5.22 -0.16 -2.86
CA TYR A 49 6.37 0.17 -2.01
C TYR A 49 6.04 -0.23 -0.57
N LEU A 50 6.93 -1.00 0.06
CA LEU A 50 6.79 -1.41 1.46
C LEU A 50 7.74 -0.58 2.31
N ALA A 51 7.20 -0.01 3.39
CA ALA A 51 7.97 0.63 4.44
C ALA A 51 7.61 -0.06 5.76
N GLU A 52 8.62 -0.54 6.47
CA GLU A 52 8.45 -1.10 7.80
C GLU A 52 8.10 0.02 8.79
N ILE A 53 7.18 -0.28 9.71
CA ILE A 53 6.79 0.63 10.81
C ILE A 53 7.04 -0.10 12.12
N ASN A 54 7.75 0.56 13.05
CA ASN A 54 7.90 0.05 14.41
C ASN A 54 6.54 0.15 15.12
N GLN A 55 6.13 -0.89 15.85
CA GLN A 55 4.82 -0.95 16.51
C GLN A 55 4.71 -0.09 17.78
N ASP A 56 5.73 0.71 18.10
CA ASP A 56 5.83 1.48 19.35
C ASP A 56 5.26 2.92 19.26
N GLU A 57 4.34 3.19 18.34
CA GLU A 57 3.53 4.43 18.28
C GLU A 57 2.03 4.16 18.51
#